data_AF-A0A365ZSM2-F1
#
_entry.id   AF-A0A365ZSM2-F1
#
_cell.length_a   1.000
_cell.length_b   1.000
_cell.length_c   1.000
_cell.angle_alpha   90.00
_cell.angle_beta   90.00
_cell.angle_gamma   90.00
#
_symmetry.space_group_name_H-M   'P 1'
#
loop_
_entity.id
_entity.type
_entity.pdbx_description
1 polymer ?
#
loop_
_entity_poly.entity_id
_entity_poly.type
_entity_poly.pdbx_seq_one_letter_code
_entity_poly.pdbx_strand_id
1 'polypeptide(L)'
;MIAHGVNHWLGGGRIEGTARWFGGLGLRYGTLQAWLSVVTEIGAGALLVLGLLTAPACAAVISVMLVAGALAHRPNGFFVFKDGYEYVLVLAVVALGLAMLGPGRVSLDAAVGIEVTGWAGGGVALGVAVVATAGLLAVCWRPRPARVESEVG
;
A
#
# COMPACT_ATOMS: atom_id res chain seq x y z
N MET A 1 -8.55 -2.00 1.92
CA MET A 1 -7.93 -0.81 2.56
C MET A 1 -8.48 -0.57 3.96
N ILE A 2 -9.70 -0.02 4.14
CA ILE A 2 -10.23 0.35 5.47
C ILE A 2 -10.18 -0.81 6.48
N ALA A 3 -10.68 -2.00 6.11
CA ALA A 3 -10.67 -3.16 7.00
C ALA A 3 -9.23 -3.60 7.39
N HIS A 4 -8.26 -3.50 6.46
CA HIS A 4 -6.85 -3.77 6.77
C HIS A 4 -6.29 -2.76 7.76
N GLY A 5 -6.58 -1.46 7.57
CA GLY A 5 -6.10 -0.42 8.48
C GLY A 5 -6.70 -0.55 9.89
N VAL A 6 -7.98 -0.92 9.97
CA VAL A 6 -8.63 -1.24 11.25
C VAL A 6 -7.98 -2.47 11.90
N ASN A 7 -7.64 -3.50 11.12
CA ASN A 7 -6.93 -4.67 11.63
C ASN A 7 -5.51 -4.33 12.10
N HIS A 8 -4.78 -3.45 11.41
CA HIS A 8 -3.47 -2.96 11.86
C HIS A 8 -3.54 -2.17 13.17
N TRP A 9 -4.66 -1.50 13.43
CA TRP A 9 -4.89 -0.74 14.66
C TRP A 9 -5.35 -1.64 15.82
N LEU A 10 -6.34 -2.51 15.58
CA LEU A 10 -7.09 -3.21 16.63
C LEU A 10 -6.91 -4.73 16.64
N GLY A 11 -6.36 -5.32 15.57
CA GLY A 11 -6.16 -6.77 15.40
C GLY A 11 -5.07 -7.36 16.30
N GLY A 12 -4.92 -8.70 16.28
CA GLY A 12 -4.13 -9.55 17.20
C GLY A 12 -2.69 -9.12 17.52
N GLY A 13 -2.55 -8.13 18.40
CA GLY A 13 -1.29 -7.53 18.86
C GLY A 13 -1.30 -6.00 18.88
N ARG A 14 -2.36 -5.36 18.36
CA ARG A 14 -2.55 -3.91 18.22
C ARG A 14 -1.38 -3.28 17.46
N ILE A 15 -1.17 -1.97 17.64
CA ILE A 15 -0.07 -1.24 17.00
C ILE A 15 1.29 -1.86 17.33
N GLU A 16 1.52 -2.36 18.54
CA GLU A 16 2.79 -3.00 18.90
C GLU A 16 3.01 -4.31 18.12
N GLY A 17 1.96 -5.08 17.88
CA GLY A 17 2.00 -6.30 17.06
C GLY A 17 2.32 -5.99 15.61
N THR A 18 1.60 -5.04 15.03
CA THR A 18 1.84 -4.55 13.67
C THR A 18 3.25 -4.00 13.51
N ALA A 19 3.75 -3.25 14.51
CA ALA A 19 5.12 -2.72 14.52
C ALA A 19 6.17 -3.83 14.51
N ARG A 20 5.97 -4.89 15.31
CA ARG A 20 6.86 -6.07 15.30
C ARG A 20 6.83 -6.79 13.96
N TRP A 21 5.65 -6.94 13.36
CA TRP A 21 5.49 -7.57 12.05
C TRP A 21 6.26 -6.81 10.96
N PHE A 22 6.11 -5.47 10.88
CA PHE A 22 6.90 -4.64 9.96
C PHE A 22 8.41 -4.75 10.20
N GLY A 23 8.84 -4.85 11.47
CA GLY A 23 10.23 -5.10 11.82
C GLY A 23 10.74 -6.49 11.36
N GLY A 24 9.85 -7.46 11.23
CA GLY A 24 10.12 -8.77 10.62
C GLY A 24 10.39 -8.70 9.12
N LEU A 25 9.74 -7.76 8.43
CA LEU A 25 9.95 -7.47 6.99
C LEU A 25 11.23 -6.65 6.71
N GLY A 26 11.97 -6.27 7.75
CA GLY A 26 13.18 -5.46 7.64
C GLY A 26 12.93 -3.94 7.58
N LEU A 27 11.71 -3.47 7.86
CA LEU A 27 11.44 -2.03 7.99
C LEU A 27 11.86 -1.49 9.36
N ARG A 28 12.59 -0.38 9.37
CA ARG A 28 12.95 0.37 10.57
C ARG A 28 11.77 1.20 11.07
N TYR A 29 11.83 1.57 12.35
CA TYR A 29 10.82 2.40 13.02
C TYR A 29 9.43 1.74 13.01
N GLY A 30 9.33 0.49 13.47
CA GLY A 30 8.11 -0.32 13.37
C GLY A 30 6.83 0.39 13.83
N THR A 31 6.87 1.13 14.94
CA THR A 31 5.70 1.89 15.42
C THR A 31 5.27 2.99 14.46
N LEU A 32 6.22 3.69 13.84
CA LEU A 32 5.93 4.69 12.81
C LEU A 32 5.33 4.02 11.57
N GLN A 33 5.89 2.87 11.13
CA GLN A 33 5.35 2.11 10.00
C GLN A 33 3.93 1.61 10.25
N ALA A 34 3.65 1.13 11.47
CA ALA A 34 2.32 0.71 11.88
C ALA A 34 1.30 1.85 11.77
N TRP A 35 1.62 3.02 12.31
CA TRP A 35 0.73 4.18 12.21
C TRP A 35 0.59 4.72 10.79
N LEU A 36 1.67 4.76 10.01
CA LEU A 36 1.61 5.13 8.60
C LEU A 36 0.67 4.21 7.84
N SER A 37 0.80 2.89 8.02
CA SER A 37 -0.10 1.91 7.41
C SER A 37 -1.56 2.15 7.81
N VAL A 38 -1.86 2.32 9.11
CA VAL A 38 -3.22 2.59 9.59
C VAL A 38 -3.81 3.85 8.95
N VAL A 39 -3.10 4.98 9.02
CA VAL A 39 -3.57 6.26 8.50
C VAL A 39 -3.74 6.20 6.99
N THR A 40 -2.77 5.63 6.27
CA THR A 40 -2.83 5.52 4.81
C THR A 40 -3.95 4.59 4.37
N GLU A 41 -4.13 3.43 4.99
CA GLU A 41 -5.13 2.45 4.55
C GLU A 41 -6.57 2.90 4.86
N ILE A 42 -6.80 3.51 6.02
CA ILE A 42 -8.11 4.07 6.36
C ILE A 42 -8.36 5.33 5.54
N GLY A 43 -7.40 6.25 5.49
CA GLY A 43 -7.52 7.53 4.80
C GLY A 43 -7.72 7.37 3.29
N ALA A 44 -6.87 6.59 2.62
CA ALA A 44 -7.02 6.33 1.19
C ALA A 44 -8.32 5.58 0.88
N GLY A 45 -8.72 4.63 1.73
CA GLY A 45 -9.99 3.93 1.58
C GLY A 45 -11.19 4.89 1.69
N ALA A 46 -11.20 5.78 2.69
CA ALA A 46 -12.26 6.77 2.86
C ALA A 46 -12.31 7.78 1.70
N LEU A 47 -11.14 8.28 1.27
CA LEU A 47 -11.03 9.18 0.12
C LEU A 47 -11.59 8.56 -1.16
N LEU A 48 -11.29 7.29 -1.44
CA LEU A 48 -11.85 6.59 -2.59
C LEU A 48 -13.35 6.36 -2.49
N VAL A 49 -13.88 6.02 -1.31
CA VAL A 49 -15.32 5.85 -1.10
C VAL A 49 -16.07 7.17 -1.35
N LEU A 50 -15.49 8.29 -0.93
CA LEU A 50 -16.07 9.62 -1.14
C LEU A 50 -15.82 10.16 -2.56
N GLY A 51 -14.92 9.54 -3.33
CA GLY A 51 -14.42 10.08 -4.59
C GLY A 51 -13.77 11.45 -4.41
N LEU A 52 -12.94 11.61 -3.38
CA LEU A 52 -12.22 12.84 -3.07
C LEU A 52 -10.71 12.63 -3.25
N LEU A 53 -10.05 13.50 -4.00
CA LEU A 53 -8.65 13.39 -4.39
C LEU A 53 -8.36 12.00 -4.98
N THR A 54 -9.17 11.57 -5.95
CA THR A 54 -9.21 10.18 -6.44
C THR A 54 -7.85 9.68 -6.93
N ALA A 55 -7.14 10.46 -7.75
CA ALA A 55 -5.82 10.07 -8.23
C ALA A 55 -4.77 9.96 -7.09
N PRO A 56 -4.62 10.94 -6.18
CA PRO A 56 -3.80 10.79 -4.97
C PRO A 56 -4.19 9.61 -4.07
N ALA A 57 -5.50 9.36 -3.87
CA ALA A 57 -5.97 8.24 -3.06
C ALA A 57 -5.63 6.89 -3.71
N CYS A 58 -5.75 6.78 -5.03
CA CYS A 58 -5.27 5.63 -5.80
C CYS A 58 -3.74 5.47 -5.67
N ALA A 59 -2.98 6.57 -5.70
CA ALA A 59 -1.53 6.54 -5.50
C ALA A 59 -1.15 5.92 -4.15
N ALA A 60 -1.87 6.29 -3.08
CA ALA A 60 -1.68 5.72 -1.76
C ALA A 60 -1.97 4.21 -1.74
N VAL A 61 -3.05 3.76 -2.38
CA VAL A 61 -3.36 2.33 -2.52
C VAL A 61 -2.25 1.59 -3.26
N ILE A 62 -1.84 2.09 -4.42
CA ILE A 62 -0.77 1.48 -5.23
C ILE A 62 0.52 1.39 -4.41
N SER A 63 0.90 2.45 -3.69
CA SER A 63 2.09 2.47 -2.83
C SER A 63 2.04 1.38 -1.75
N VAL A 64 0.92 1.24 -1.04
CA VAL A 64 0.74 0.16 -0.04
C VAL A 64 0.84 -1.21 -0.69
N MET A 65 0.21 -1.41 -1.86
CA MET A 65 0.28 -2.68 -2.58
C MET A 65 1.69 -3.01 -3.07
N LEU A 66 2.48 -2.02 -3.50
CA LEU A 66 3.86 -2.21 -3.93
C LEU A 66 4.76 -2.61 -2.75
N VAL A 67 4.64 -1.96 -1.59
CA VAL A 67 5.39 -2.33 -0.38
C VAL A 67 5.00 -3.72 0.10
N ALA A 68 3.69 -4.01 0.20
CA ALA A 68 3.18 -5.31 0.62
C ALA A 68 3.62 -6.41 -0.35
N GLY A 69 3.46 -6.17 -1.66
CA GLY A 69 3.90 -7.07 -2.72
C GLY A 69 5.39 -7.37 -2.64
N ALA A 70 6.23 -6.34 -2.52
CA ALA A 70 7.68 -6.49 -2.51
C ALA A 70 8.20 -7.20 -1.26
N LEU A 71 7.65 -6.88 -0.07
CA LEU A 71 8.23 -7.30 1.20
C LEU A 71 7.52 -8.48 1.85
N ALA A 72 6.18 -8.54 1.79
CA ALA A 72 5.40 -9.56 2.49
C ALA A 72 5.04 -10.75 1.60
N HIS A 73 4.78 -10.52 0.31
CA HIS A 73 4.18 -11.53 -0.56
C HIS A 73 5.11 -12.09 -1.64
N ARG A 74 6.07 -11.30 -2.16
CA ARG A 74 7.04 -11.77 -3.17
C ARG A 74 7.78 -13.05 -2.78
N PRO A 75 8.24 -13.25 -1.52
CA PRO A 75 8.94 -14.48 -1.13
C PRO A 75 8.11 -15.75 -1.33
N ASN A 76 6.77 -15.63 -1.35
CA ASN A 76 5.85 -16.77 -1.46
C ASN A 76 5.47 -17.09 -2.92
N GLY A 77 6.00 -16.35 -3.90
CA GLY A 77 5.68 -16.50 -5.32
C GLY A 77 4.42 -15.75 -5.74
N PHE A 78 3.85 -16.14 -6.89
CA PHE A 78 2.74 -15.40 -7.50
C PHE A 78 1.40 -15.63 -6.81
N PHE A 79 0.94 -16.87 -6.70
CA PHE A 79 -0.46 -17.18 -6.43
C PHE A 79 -0.96 -16.82 -5.02
N VAL A 80 -2.15 -16.22 -4.94
CA VAL A 80 -2.76 -15.75 -3.68
C VAL A 80 -3.01 -16.86 -2.66
N PHE A 81 -3.34 -18.07 -3.10
CA PHE A 81 -3.58 -19.21 -2.20
C PHE A 81 -2.31 -19.74 -1.51
N LYS A 82 -1.14 -19.22 -1.91
CA LYS A 82 0.15 -19.43 -1.23
C LYS A 82 0.60 -18.18 -0.48
N ASP A 83 -0.29 -17.22 -0.22
CA ASP A 83 0.06 -15.88 0.26
C ASP A 83 1.02 -15.12 -0.68
N GLY A 84 0.95 -15.41 -1.99
CA GLY A 84 1.72 -14.75 -3.04
C GLY A 84 1.19 -13.35 -3.42
N TYR A 85 1.93 -12.67 -4.30
CA TYR A 85 1.69 -11.25 -4.61
C TYR A 85 0.58 -10.97 -5.64
N GLU A 86 -0.09 -12.00 -6.17
CA GLU A 86 -1.16 -11.90 -7.18
C GLU A 86 -2.25 -10.91 -6.77
N TYR A 87 -2.81 -11.06 -5.57
CA TYR A 87 -3.95 -10.24 -5.15
C TYR A 87 -3.57 -8.77 -4.96
N VAL A 88 -2.43 -8.47 -4.34
CA VAL A 88 -1.96 -7.09 -4.17
C VAL A 88 -1.60 -6.45 -5.52
N LEU A 89 -1.09 -7.23 -6.48
CA LEU A 89 -0.87 -6.75 -7.85
C LEU A 89 -2.19 -6.41 -8.55
N VAL A 90 -3.20 -7.27 -8.45
CA VAL A 90 -4.54 -7.00 -9.00
C VAL A 90 -5.11 -5.72 -8.41
N LEU A 91 -5.03 -5.53 -7.09
CA LEU A 91 -5.50 -4.31 -6.43
C LEU A 91 -4.75 -3.05 -6.92
N ALA A 92 -3.43 -3.14 -7.13
CA ALA A 92 -2.65 -2.03 -7.67
C ALA A 92 -3.08 -1.66 -9.11
N VAL A 93 -3.29 -2.67 -9.96
CA VAL A 93 -3.75 -2.47 -11.35
C VAL A 93 -5.16 -1.87 -11.38
N VAL A 94 -6.06 -2.36 -10.54
CA VAL A 94 -7.42 -1.81 -10.42
C VAL A 94 -7.39 -0.35 -9.95
N ALA A 95 -6.57 -0.03 -8.95
CA ALA A 95 -6.40 1.35 -8.48
C ALA A 95 -5.83 2.27 -9.57
N LEU A 96 -4.89 1.77 -10.39
CA LEU A 96 -4.37 2.53 -11.53
C LEU A 96 -5.46 2.76 -12.59
N GLY A 97 -6.24 1.73 -12.91
CA GLY A 97 -7.39 1.85 -13.81
C GLY A 97 -8.42 2.86 -13.29
N LEU A 98 -8.72 2.84 -11.99
CA LEU A 98 -9.61 3.82 -11.36
C LEU A 98 -9.06 5.25 -11.47
N ALA A 99 -7.77 5.46 -11.24
CA ALA A 99 -7.15 6.77 -11.42
C ALA A 99 -7.25 7.28 -12.87
N MET A 100 -7.19 6.37 -13.85
CA MET A 100 -7.35 6.72 -15.27
C MET A 100 -8.81 6.99 -15.64
N LEU A 101 -9.76 6.25 -15.06
CA LEU A 101 -11.19 6.51 -15.26
C LEU A 101 -11.64 7.81 -14.58
N GLY A 102 -10.97 8.18 -13.49
CA GLY A 102 -11.24 9.36 -12.70
C GLY A 102 -12.34 9.17 -11.65
N PRO A 103 -12.78 10.27 -11.01
CA PRO A 103 -13.59 10.22 -9.79
C PRO A 103 -15.04 9.79 -10.01
N GLY A 104 -15.55 9.87 -11.25
CA GLY A 104 -16.95 9.58 -11.57
C GLY A 104 -17.91 10.71 -11.19
N ARG A 105 -19.16 10.62 -11.63
CA ARG A 105 -20.16 11.71 -11.53
C ARG A 105 -20.72 11.94 -10.13
N VAL A 106 -20.71 10.90 -9.29
CA VAL A 106 -21.20 10.94 -7.90
C VAL A 106 -20.00 10.92 -6.97
N SER A 107 -19.16 11.95 -7.07
CA SER A 107 -17.92 12.08 -6.31
C SER A 107 -17.79 13.48 -5.74
N LEU A 108 -17.10 13.61 -4.60
CA LEU A 108 -16.80 14.93 -4.06
C LEU A 108 -15.87 15.72 -4.99
N ASP A 109 -14.96 15.06 -5.68
CA ASP A 109 -14.13 15.67 -6.72
C ASP A 109 -14.99 16.33 -7.80
N ALA A 110 -16.01 15.65 -8.33
CA ALA A 110 -16.94 16.24 -9.30
C ALA A 110 -17.76 17.40 -8.69
N ALA A 111 -18.16 17.28 -7.41
CA ALA A 111 -18.91 18.33 -6.72
C ALA A 111 -18.11 19.62 -6.53
N VAL A 112 -16.77 19.52 -6.45
CA VAL A 112 -15.88 20.69 -6.30
C VAL A 112 -15.06 21.01 -7.55
N GLY A 113 -15.32 20.33 -8.68
CA GLY A 113 -14.70 20.61 -9.98
C GLY A 113 -13.28 20.06 -10.17
N ILE A 114 -12.88 19.03 -9.43
CA ILE A 114 -11.61 18.31 -9.63
C ILE A 114 -11.82 17.21 -10.67
N GLU A 115 -11.30 17.42 -11.88
CA GLU A 115 -11.42 16.47 -12.99
C GLU A 115 -10.05 16.04 -13.52
N VAL A 116 -9.40 15.11 -12.81
CA VAL A 116 -8.16 14.48 -13.27
C VAL A 116 -8.48 13.09 -13.82
N THR A 117 -8.37 12.92 -15.14
CA THR A 117 -8.77 11.70 -15.86
C THR A 117 -7.70 11.27 -16.87
N GLY A 118 -7.89 10.09 -17.46
CA GLY A 118 -7.04 9.50 -18.49
C GLY A 118 -5.60 9.32 -18.04
N TRP A 119 -4.66 9.62 -18.95
CA TRP A 119 -3.23 9.52 -18.67
C TRP A 119 -2.73 10.49 -17.61
N ALA A 120 -3.40 11.63 -17.41
CA ALA A 120 -3.04 12.55 -16.34
C ALA A 120 -3.32 11.91 -14.97
N GLY A 121 -4.49 11.31 -14.79
CA GLY A 121 -4.84 10.60 -13.56
C GLY A 121 -3.96 9.38 -13.31
N GLY A 122 -3.73 8.56 -14.35
CA GLY A 122 -2.82 7.42 -14.26
C GLY A 122 -1.37 7.83 -13.98
N GLY A 123 -0.87 8.88 -14.63
CA GLY A 123 0.49 9.40 -14.44
C GLY A 123 0.71 9.98 -13.05
N VAL A 124 -0.25 10.74 -12.52
CA VAL A 124 -0.21 11.23 -11.13
C VAL A 124 -0.21 10.06 -10.16
N ALA A 125 -1.13 9.10 -10.31
CA ALA A 125 -1.26 7.98 -9.40
C ALA A 125 0.01 7.12 -9.38
N LEU A 126 0.50 6.73 -10.55
CA LEU A 126 1.68 5.88 -10.68
C LEU A 126 2.96 6.61 -10.25
N GLY A 127 3.14 7.86 -10.70
CA GLY A 127 4.32 8.66 -10.39
C GLY A 127 4.46 8.90 -8.89
N VAL A 128 3.37 9.34 -8.23
CA VAL A 128 3.36 9.55 -6.77
C VAL A 128 3.57 8.24 -6.02
N ALA A 129 2.91 7.15 -6.44
CA ALA A 129 3.04 5.85 -5.77
C ALA A 129 4.48 5.32 -5.83
N VAL A 130 5.13 5.40 -7.00
CA VAL A 130 6.51 4.93 -7.19
C VAL A 130 7.47 5.77 -6.35
N VAL A 131 7.34 7.10 -6.38
CA VAL A 131 8.19 7.99 -5.59
C VAL A 131 8.01 7.74 -4.09
N ALA A 132 6.77 7.62 -3.62
CA ALA A 132 6.48 7.34 -2.21
C ALA A 132 7.02 5.98 -1.76
N THR A 133 6.83 4.94 -2.57
CA THR A 133 7.34 3.59 -2.31
C THR A 133 8.87 3.59 -2.26
N ALA A 134 9.52 4.14 -3.28
CA ALA A 134 10.97 4.20 -3.37
C ALA A 134 11.57 5.00 -2.21
N GLY A 135 10.97 6.14 -1.86
CA GLY A 135 11.39 6.95 -0.71
C GLY A 135 11.26 6.19 0.61
N LEU A 136 10.13 5.53 0.84
CA LEU A 136 9.91 4.72 2.04
C LEU A 136 10.93 3.60 2.16
N LEU A 137 11.16 2.85 1.08
CA LEU A 137 12.12 1.74 1.06
C LEU A 137 13.56 2.25 1.24
N ALA A 138 13.95 3.31 0.53
CA ALA A 138 15.30 3.88 0.62
C ALA A 138 15.64 4.35 2.05
N VAL A 139 14.67 4.91 2.76
CA VAL A 139 14.89 5.44 4.12
C VAL A 139 14.74 4.37 5.19
N CYS A 140 13.74 3.49 5.05
CA CYS A 140 13.29 2.63 6.14
C CYS A 140 13.68 1.16 5.97
N TRP A 141 13.94 0.67 4.76
CA TRP A 141 14.17 -0.76 4.55
C TRP A 141 15.64 -1.14 4.74
N ARG A 142 15.88 -2.14 5.61
CA ARG A 142 17.18 -2.78 5.81
C ARG A 142 16.98 -4.29 5.80
N PRO A 143 17.25 -4.97 4.66
CA PRO A 143 17.14 -6.42 4.58
C PRO A 143 18.04 -7.05 5.65
N ARG A 144 17.51 -8.03 6.39
CA ARG A 144 18.38 -8.87 7.20
C ARG A 144 19.18 -9.77 6.25
N PRO A 145 20.48 -9.98 6.47
CA PRO A 145 21.22 -10.98 5.73
C PRO A 145 20.48 -12.32 5.83
N ALA A 146 20.32 -13.03 4.71
CA ALA A 146 19.89 -14.42 4.76
C ALA A 146 20.81 -15.13 5.76
N ARG A 147 20.24 -15.76 6.78
CA ARG A 147 21.03 -16.55 7.72
C ARG A 147 21.69 -17.61 6.85
N VAL A 148 23.01 -17.55 6.68
CA VAL A 148 23.77 -18.67 6.12
C VAL A 148 23.53 -19.79 7.12
N GLU A 149 22.60 -20.67 6.78
CA GLU A 149 22.43 -21.93 7.48
C GLU A 149 23.74 -22.68 7.21
N SER A 150 24.68 -22.51 8.12
CA SER A 150 25.87 -23.34 8.16
C SER A 150 25.36 -24.75 8.37
N GLU A 151 25.38 -25.52 7.29
CA GLU A 151 25.39 -26.98 7.34
C GLU A 151 26.37 -27.42 8.43
N VAL A 152 25.81 -27.86 9.54
CA VAL A 152 26.45 -28.73 10.52
C VAL A 152 25.28 -29.63 10.91
N GLY A 153 25.13 -30.83 10.33
CA GLY A 153 26.13 -31.89 10.30
C GLY A 153 25.78 -32.85 11.41
#